data_AF-A0A496THR8-F1
#
_entry.id   AF-A0A496THR8-F1
#
_cell.length_a   1.000
_cell.length_b   1.000
_cell.length_c   1.000
_cell.angle_alpha   90.00
_cell.angle_beta   90.00
_cell.angle_gamma   90.00
#
_symmetry.space_group_name_H-M   'P 1'
#
loop_
_entity.id
_entity.type
_entity.pdbx_description
1 polymer ?
#
loop_
_entity_poly.entity_id
_entity_poly.type
_entity_poly.pdbx_seq_one_letter_code
_entity_poly.pdbx_strand_id
1 'polypeptide(L)'
;MARLHEYQGKELLKEFNIPVPYGKLCSTPEEVKSAVKEIGKPVVLKAQVWTTGRAGIGGIKFANSPEEGEKLSKGIFGLNVKNFSVEKILVEEKLQINQEFYTGIIIDDNLKAPVMIFSSKGGTGIEEIARKYPDKVVKKSIDIVEGLKDYEARNIIRKTGISGSLQMKISGILVKLFQVAKKYEARAAEINPLIVDDNGKIFAADCRITVDDYAVFRHKELGIEIAREFDRPPGELDKIAYRVEEKDYRGTFYFIQLNSGFKKGEGFIGFHGAGGGGSMMSMDAITRKGYKLANFADTSGNPPASKVYKAAKIILSQKGIDGYFGSGSGVASQEQFHSARGLVKAFREENISIPVVIRLGGNQEDKAVEILENYTKDLPAPVEGYKKDDSADFCAERLDKLIKETEIKKTEKIERAPAREPYTFETMTGYVEFDHYLCKDCDSKICIKECIPQILKLENGVPVLAITREEAKKGRCIECLACEIECEFHGNKGGYTVFPIEGLDEYRAGNR
;
A
#
# COMPACT_ATOMS: atom_id res chain seq x y z
N MET A 1 -5.92 2.92 -5.57
CA MET A 1 -6.20 2.09 -6.75
C MET A 1 -4.93 1.56 -7.39
N ALA A 2 -4.87 0.24 -7.48
CA ALA A 2 -3.90 -0.53 -8.20
C ALA A 2 -4.05 -0.24 -9.69
N ARG A 3 -2.97 0.22 -10.30
CA ARG A 3 -2.95 0.66 -11.69
C ARG A 3 -2.26 -0.38 -12.54
N LEU A 4 -2.84 -0.64 -13.70
CA LEU A 4 -2.19 -1.42 -14.75
C LEU A 4 -1.40 -0.49 -15.66
N HIS A 5 -0.26 -0.96 -16.16
CA HIS A 5 0.39 -0.32 -17.31
C HIS A 5 -0.49 -0.46 -18.56
N GLU A 6 -0.29 0.41 -19.56
CA GLU A 6 -1.07 0.37 -20.81
C GLU A 6 -0.97 -1.00 -21.49
N TYR A 7 0.21 -1.62 -21.53
CA TYR A 7 0.38 -2.95 -22.13
C TYR A 7 -0.48 -4.01 -21.43
N GLN A 8 -0.56 -3.98 -20.09
CA GLN A 8 -1.38 -4.92 -19.32
C GLN A 8 -2.86 -4.68 -19.61
N GLY A 9 -3.30 -3.41 -19.59
CA GLY A 9 -4.67 -3.07 -19.93
C GLY A 9 -5.05 -3.53 -21.34
N LYS A 10 -4.14 -3.40 -22.31
CA LYS A 10 -4.37 -3.86 -23.69
C LYS A 10 -4.49 -5.37 -23.81
N GLU A 11 -3.76 -6.15 -23.02
CA GLU A 11 -3.97 -7.61 -22.97
C GLU A 11 -5.40 -7.94 -22.47
N LEU A 12 -5.89 -7.24 -21.43
CA LEU A 12 -7.28 -7.43 -20.98
C LEU A 12 -8.30 -7.04 -22.06
N LEU A 13 -8.05 -5.98 -22.81
CA LEU A 13 -8.90 -5.58 -23.94
C LEU A 13 -8.91 -6.65 -25.05
N LYS A 14 -7.75 -7.23 -25.38
CA LYS A 14 -7.62 -8.31 -26.38
C LYS A 14 -8.43 -9.55 -25.99
N GLU A 15 -8.40 -9.96 -24.72
CA GLU A 15 -9.18 -11.10 -24.21
C GLU A 15 -10.69 -10.96 -24.49
N PHE A 16 -11.20 -9.72 -24.50
CA PHE A 16 -12.59 -9.40 -24.79
C PHE A 16 -12.83 -9.04 -26.27
N ASN A 17 -11.87 -9.32 -27.15
CA ASN A 17 -11.93 -9.02 -28.57
C ASN A 17 -12.17 -7.52 -28.86
N ILE A 18 -11.59 -6.64 -28.04
CA ILE A 18 -11.45 -5.22 -28.36
C ILE A 18 -10.12 -5.08 -29.11
N PRO A 19 -10.12 -4.65 -30.40
CA PRO A 19 -8.88 -4.57 -31.16
C PRO A 19 -7.95 -3.51 -30.57
N VAL A 20 -6.67 -3.85 -30.48
CA VAL A 20 -5.59 -2.93 -30.10
C VAL A 20 -4.51 -3.00 -31.19
N PRO A 21 -3.63 -1.99 -31.31
CA PRO A 21 -2.52 -2.04 -32.26
C PRO A 21 -1.64 -3.27 -32.01
N TYR A 22 -1.11 -3.87 -33.08
CA TYR A 22 -0.06 -4.86 -32.90
C TYR A 22 1.19 -4.20 -32.31
N GLY A 23 1.77 -4.82 -31.28
CA GLY A 23 2.93 -4.27 -30.60
C GLY A 23 3.60 -5.24 -29.63
N LYS A 24 4.76 -4.81 -29.14
CA LYS A 24 5.67 -5.59 -28.31
C LYS A 24 6.22 -4.73 -27.17
N LEU A 25 6.31 -5.31 -25.98
CA LEU A 25 6.94 -4.68 -24.83
C LEU A 25 8.45 -4.90 -24.89
N CYS A 26 9.22 -3.83 -24.67
CA CYS A 26 10.67 -3.83 -24.71
C CYS A 26 11.24 -3.21 -23.44
N SER A 27 12.34 -3.78 -22.95
CA SER A 27 13.09 -3.35 -21.76
C SER A 27 14.47 -2.77 -22.13
N THR A 28 14.89 -2.90 -23.39
CA THR A 28 16.16 -2.35 -23.89
C THR A 28 16.01 -1.69 -25.27
N PRO A 29 16.91 -0.75 -25.64
CA PRO A 29 16.94 -0.20 -27.01
C PRO A 29 17.09 -1.26 -28.11
N GLU A 30 17.84 -2.32 -27.85
CA GLU A 30 18.07 -3.43 -28.78
C GLU A 30 16.79 -4.24 -29.01
N GLU A 31 16.01 -4.46 -27.95
CA GLU A 31 14.68 -5.07 -28.07
C GLU A 31 13.73 -4.19 -28.88
N VAL A 32 13.79 -2.86 -28.69
CA VAL A 32 13.00 -1.92 -29.50
C VAL A 32 13.35 -2.05 -30.97
N LYS A 33 14.64 -2.07 -31.33
CA LYS A 33 15.08 -2.25 -32.72
C LYS A 33 14.51 -3.51 -33.34
N SER A 34 14.62 -4.63 -32.62
CA SER A 34 14.07 -5.92 -33.04
C SER A 34 12.54 -5.86 -33.21
N ALA A 35 11.82 -5.21 -32.30
CA ALA A 35 10.36 -5.04 -32.40
C ALA A 35 9.95 -4.20 -33.62
N VAL A 36 10.65 -3.09 -33.90
CA VAL A 36 10.35 -2.27 -35.10
C VAL A 36 10.58 -3.09 -36.38
N LYS A 37 11.66 -3.87 -36.43
CA LYS A 37 11.95 -4.74 -37.58
C LYS A 37 10.88 -5.82 -37.77
N GLU A 38 10.42 -6.43 -36.69
CA GLU A 38 9.36 -7.45 -36.68
C GLU A 38 8.01 -6.88 -37.16
N ILE A 39 7.65 -5.69 -36.71
CA ILE A 39 6.40 -5.01 -37.10
C ILE A 39 6.42 -4.62 -38.58
N GLY A 40 7.59 -4.24 -39.13
CA GLY A 40 7.76 -3.96 -40.56
C GLY A 40 7.00 -2.73 -41.09
N LYS A 41 6.55 -1.85 -40.20
CA LYS A 41 5.83 -0.59 -40.49
C LYS A 41 6.36 0.54 -39.61
N PRO A 42 6.03 1.81 -39.89
CA PRO A 42 6.25 2.88 -38.91
C PRO A 42 5.58 2.52 -37.57
N VAL A 43 6.24 2.90 -36.48
CA VAL A 43 5.84 2.53 -35.11
C VAL A 43 5.67 3.76 -34.21
N VAL A 44 5.00 3.54 -33.09
CA VAL A 44 4.92 4.44 -31.93
C VAL A 44 5.63 3.77 -30.75
N LEU A 45 6.52 4.51 -30.10
CA LEU A 45 7.21 4.13 -28.87
C LEU A 45 6.50 4.80 -27.72
N LYS A 46 6.00 4.03 -26.75
CA LYS A 46 5.22 4.54 -25.62
C LYS A 46 5.81 4.12 -24.28
N ALA A 47 6.24 5.11 -23.51
CA ALA A 47 6.67 4.93 -22.14
C ALA A 47 5.58 4.27 -21.28
N GLN A 48 5.95 3.20 -20.57
CA GLN A 48 5.06 2.47 -19.67
C GLN A 48 5.19 3.00 -18.24
N VAL A 49 4.37 3.99 -17.91
CA VAL A 49 4.33 4.64 -16.59
C VAL A 49 2.88 4.94 -16.19
N TRP A 50 2.56 4.95 -14.90
CA TRP A 50 1.19 5.13 -14.38
C TRP A 50 0.71 6.60 -14.35
N THR A 51 1.11 7.40 -15.32
CA THR A 51 0.74 8.82 -15.42
C THR A 51 0.19 9.16 -16.80
N THR A 52 -0.70 10.14 -16.83
CA THR A 52 -1.25 10.74 -18.04
C THR A 52 -0.31 11.80 -18.62
N GLY A 53 -0.59 12.28 -19.84
CA GLY A 53 0.15 13.39 -20.46
C GLY A 53 1.51 13.00 -21.06
N ARG A 54 1.73 11.71 -21.33
CA ARG A 54 3.02 11.15 -21.81
C ARG A 54 3.54 11.79 -23.09
N ALA A 55 2.65 12.26 -23.98
CA ALA A 55 3.05 12.96 -25.20
C ALA A 55 3.79 14.27 -24.92
N GLY A 56 3.27 15.12 -24.02
CA GLY A 56 3.81 16.46 -23.74
C GLY A 56 5.18 16.45 -23.07
N ILE A 57 5.57 15.31 -22.50
CA ILE A 57 6.84 15.12 -21.78
C ILE A 57 7.85 14.28 -22.57
N GLY A 58 7.54 13.94 -23.83
CA GLY A 58 8.44 13.16 -24.69
C GLY A 58 8.40 11.65 -24.49
N GLY A 59 7.47 11.13 -23.69
CA GLY A 59 7.26 9.68 -23.47
C GLY A 59 6.50 8.97 -24.60
N ILE A 60 6.08 9.70 -25.64
CA ILE A 60 5.54 9.14 -26.89
C ILE A 60 6.37 9.66 -28.06
N LYS A 61 6.95 8.75 -28.85
CA LYS A 61 7.75 9.07 -30.04
C LYS A 61 7.32 8.20 -31.22
N PHE A 62 7.58 8.65 -32.43
CA PHE A 62 7.30 7.91 -33.66
C PHE A 62 8.61 7.57 -34.35
N ALA A 63 8.72 6.36 -34.89
CA ALA A 63 9.89 5.91 -35.65
C ALA A 63 9.46 5.24 -36.94
N ASN A 64 10.24 5.43 -38.01
CA ASN A 64 9.98 4.87 -39.35
C ASN A 64 10.95 3.75 -39.72
N SER A 65 12.04 3.57 -38.97
CA SER A 65 13.01 2.49 -39.18
C SER A 65 13.49 1.89 -37.84
N PRO A 66 14.05 0.66 -37.87
CA PRO A 66 14.63 0.04 -36.67
C PRO A 66 15.73 0.89 -36.01
N GLU A 67 16.60 1.51 -36.79
CA GLU A 67 17.69 2.37 -36.30
C GLU A 67 17.15 3.65 -35.64
N GLU A 68 16.10 4.24 -36.21
CA GLU A 68 15.43 5.40 -35.63
C GLU A 68 14.74 5.02 -34.30
N GLY A 69 14.09 3.85 -34.25
CA GLY A 69 13.46 3.32 -33.04
C GLY A 69 14.47 3.11 -31.90
N GLU A 70 15.59 2.46 -32.19
CA GLU A 70 16.69 2.26 -31.24
C GLU A 70 17.19 3.61 -30.70
N LYS A 71 17.47 4.57 -31.59
CA LYS A 71 17.97 5.91 -31.21
C LYS A 71 16.98 6.66 -30.32
N LEU A 72 15.69 6.67 -30.68
CA LEU A 72 14.66 7.38 -29.91
C LEU A 72 14.42 6.74 -28.55
N SER A 73 14.45 5.41 -28.46
CA SER A 73 14.27 4.69 -27.19
C SER A 73 15.32 5.03 -26.15
N LYS A 74 16.58 5.31 -26.55
CA LYS A 74 17.66 5.74 -25.63
C LYS A 74 17.32 7.04 -24.89
N GLY A 75 16.51 7.92 -25.48
CA GLY A 75 16.02 9.14 -24.83
C GLY A 75 14.73 8.96 -24.03
N ILE A 76 14.07 7.80 -24.14
CA ILE A 76 12.85 7.47 -23.40
C ILE A 76 13.19 6.64 -22.16
N PHE A 77 14.06 5.63 -22.29
CA PHE A 77 14.50 4.84 -21.14
C PHE A 77 15.20 5.73 -20.11
N GLY A 78 14.83 5.56 -18.83
CA GLY A 78 15.34 6.38 -17.73
C GLY A 78 14.80 7.82 -17.69
N LEU A 79 13.89 8.20 -18.59
CA LEU A 79 13.20 9.48 -18.49
C LEU A 79 12.35 9.48 -17.21
N ASN A 80 12.56 10.49 -16.35
CA ASN A 80 11.71 10.68 -15.18
C ASN A 80 10.44 11.41 -15.58
N VAL A 81 9.31 10.73 -15.42
CA VAL A 81 7.97 11.26 -15.60
C VAL A 81 7.32 11.43 -14.23
N LYS A 82 7.25 12.68 -13.75
CA LYS A 82 6.91 12.95 -12.34
C LYS A 82 7.87 12.16 -11.43
N ASN A 83 7.34 11.27 -10.60
CA ASN A 83 8.13 10.41 -9.70
C ASN A 83 8.37 8.99 -10.26
N PHE A 84 8.08 8.75 -11.54
CA PHE A 84 8.23 7.44 -12.19
C PHE A 84 9.38 7.48 -13.20
N SER A 85 10.29 6.51 -13.14
CA SER A 85 11.29 6.29 -14.19
C SER A 85 10.72 5.32 -15.24
N VAL A 86 11.01 5.58 -16.52
CA VAL A 86 10.58 4.69 -17.61
C VAL A 86 11.55 3.52 -17.74
N GLU A 87 11.11 2.34 -17.32
CA GLU A 87 11.87 1.08 -17.42
C GLU A 87 11.45 0.22 -18.62
N LYS A 88 10.25 0.44 -19.15
CA LYS A 88 9.69 -0.33 -20.26
C LYS A 88 9.05 0.58 -21.30
N ILE A 89 9.17 0.19 -22.56
CA ILE A 89 8.58 0.87 -23.70
C ILE A 89 7.69 -0.12 -24.45
N LEU A 90 6.44 0.27 -24.72
CA LEU A 90 5.55 -0.45 -25.61
C LEU A 90 5.76 0.09 -27.04
N VAL A 91 6.19 -0.78 -27.95
CA VAL A 91 6.41 -0.48 -29.36
C VAL A 91 5.22 -1.00 -30.15
N GLU A 92 4.48 -0.13 -30.82
CA GLU A 92 3.24 -0.48 -31.54
C GLU A 92 3.27 0.00 -32.98
N GLU A 93 2.54 -0.67 -33.86
CA GLU A 93 2.32 -0.15 -35.21
C GLU A 93 1.65 1.22 -35.17
N LYS A 94 2.12 2.15 -36.01
CA LYS A 94 1.52 3.47 -36.16
C LYS A 94 0.23 3.33 -36.96
N LEU A 95 -0.89 3.60 -36.30
CA LEU A 95 -2.21 3.62 -36.94
C LEU A 95 -2.40 4.87 -37.82
N GLN A 96 -3.13 4.71 -38.92
CA GLN A 96 -3.72 5.83 -39.65
C GLN A 96 -4.98 6.27 -38.92
N ILE A 97 -5.10 7.57 -38.65
CA ILE A 97 -6.14 8.12 -37.77
C ILE A 97 -7.11 8.93 -38.64
N ASN A 98 -8.32 8.40 -38.84
CA ASN A 98 -9.40 9.12 -39.49
C ASN A 98 -10.23 9.89 -38.45
N GLN A 99 -10.64 9.20 -37.38
CA GLN A 99 -11.43 9.78 -36.28
C GLN A 99 -10.96 9.25 -34.93
N GLU A 100 -11.04 10.11 -33.91
CA GLU A 100 -10.73 9.78 -32.52
C GLU A 100 -11.95 9.98 -31.64
N PHE A 101 -12.21 9.00 -30.78
CA PHE A 101 -13.27 8.98 -29.80
C PHE A 101 -12.72 8.73 -28.41
N TYR A 102 -13.56 8.97 -27.41
CA TYR A 102 -13.30 8.58 -26.02
C TYR A 102 -14.40 7.63 -25.57
N THR A 103 -14.02 6.57 -24.84
CA THR A 103 -14.97 5.77 -24.09
C THR A 103 -14.37 5.40 -22.74
N GLY A 104 -15.18 5.42 -21.69
CA GLY A 104 -14.73 5.10 -20.35
C GLY A 104 -15.86 4.63 -19.46
N ILE A 105 -15.51 3.84 -18.46
CA ILE A 105 -16.40 3.41 -17.39
C ILE A 105 -15.77 3.82 -16.09
N ILE A 106 -16.56 4.44 -15.23
CA ILE A 106 -16.17 4.79 -13.86
C ILE A 106 -17.24 4.30 -12.89
N ILE A 107 -16.86 4.04 -11.65
CA ILE A 107 -17.82 3.93 -10.54
C ILE A 107 -18.14 5.35 -10.05
N ASP A 108 -19.40 5.74 -10.15
CA ASP A 108 -19.88 7.03 -9.64
C ASP A 108 -20.45 6.83 -8.23
N ASP A 109 -19.76 7.38 -7.22
CA ASP A 109 -20.13 7.22 -5.82
C ASP A 109 -21.46 7.90 -5.44
N ASN A 110 -21.85 8.96 -6.17
CA ASN A 110 -23.12 9.65 -5.92
C ASN A 110 -24.30 8.83 -6.45
N LEU A 111 -24.15 8.28 -7.66
CA LEU A 111 -25.15 7.42 -8.27
C LEU A 111 -25.11 5.99 -7.74
N LYS A 112 -24.03 5.62 -7.04
CA LYS A 112 -23.77 4.26 -6.53
C LYS A 112 -23.84 3.21 -7.65
N ALA A 113 -23.37 3.57 -8.84
CA ALA A 113 -23.49 2.76 -10.04
C ALA A 113 -22.31 2.97 -10.99
N PRO A 114 -21.97 1.97 -11.82
CA PRO A 114 -21.10 2.19 -12.97
C PRO A 114 -21.73 3.17 -13.96
N VAL A 115 -20.93 4.07 -14.50
CA VAL A 115 -21.35 5.04 -15.51
C VAL A 115 -20.50 4.86 -16.76
N MET A 116 -21.16 4.56 -17.88
CA MET A 116 -20.54 4.63 -19.20
C MET A 116 -20.48 6.08 -19.65
N ILE A 117 -19.30 6.50 -20.10
CA ILE A 117 -19.03 7.82 -20.67
C ILE A 117 -18.52 7.59 -22.09
N PHE A 118 -19.16 8.20 -23.07
CA PHE A 118 -18.71 8.18 -24.45
C PHE A 118 -18.64 9.60 -25.00
N SER A 119 -17.64 9.87 -25.85
CA SER A 119 -17.56 11.11 -26.60
C SER A 119 -17.19 10.88 -28.06
N SER A 120 -17.88 11.57 -28.97
CA SER A 120 -17.54 11.57 -30.40
C SER A 120 -16.31 12.41 -30.74
N LYS A 121 -15.62 12.94 -29.74
CA LYS A 121 -14.28 13.52 -29.83
C LYS A 121 -13.37 12.81 -28.83
N GLY A 122 -12.15 12.52 -29.23
CA GLY A 122 -11.10 11.91 -28.40
C GLY A 122 -9.78 12.65 -28.48
N GLY A 123 -8.71 12.04 -27.97
CA GLY A 123 -7.34 12.54 -28.09
C GLY A 123 -6.96 13.63 -27.08
N THR A 124 -7.93 14.14 -26.31
CA THR A 124 -7.74 15.09 -25.20
C THR A 124 -8.50 14.62 -23.96
N GLY A 125 -8.32 15.28 -22.82
CA GLY A 125 -8.96 14.89 -21.55
C GLY A 125 -10.49 15.04 -21.62
N ILE A 126 -11.22 14.05 -21.10
CA ILE A 126 -12.69 14.04 -21.15
C ILE A 126 -13.32 15.23 -20.43
N GLU A 127 -12.67 15.75 -19.39
CA GLU A 127 -13.10 16.94 -18.66
C GLU A 127 -13.07 18.20 -19.54
N GLU A 128 -12.04 18.33 -20.38
CA GLU A 128 -11.94 19.43 -21.34
C GLU A 128 -12.99 19.31 -22.43
N ILE A 129 -13.17 18.09 -22.96
CA ILE A 129 -14.16 17.82 -24.00
C ILE A 129 -15.57 18.09 -23.49
N ALA A 130 -15.91 17.66 -22.26
CA ALA A 130 -17.21 17.90 -21.66
C ALA A 130 -17.50 19.40 -21.45
N ARG A 131 -16.47 20.23 -21.21
CA ARG A 131 -16.63 21.69 -21.10
C ARG A 131 -16.77 22.36 -22.46
N LYS A 132 -15.95 22.00 -23.45
CA LYS A 132 -15.91 22.65 -24.77
C LYS A 132 -17.00 22.15 -25.72
N TYR A 133 -17.39 20.87 -25.60
CA TYR A 133 -18.29 20.17 -26.49
C TYR A 133 -19.26 19.27 -25.70
N PRO A 134 -20.09 19.84 -24.80
CA PRO A 134 -20.99 19.04 -23.96
C PRO A 134 -21.92 18.13 -24.77
N ASP A 135 -22.43 18.61 -25.92
CA ASP A 135 -23.31 17.84 -26.82
C ASP A 135 -22.62 16.64 -27.49
N LYS A 136 -21.29 16.56 -27.40
CA LYS A 136 -20.51 15.43 -27.90
C LYS A 136 -20.24 14.37 -26.85
N VAL A 137 -20.61 14.62 -25.59
CA VAL A 137 -20.38 13.70 -24.47
C VAL A 137 -21.71 13.16 -23.95
N VAL A 138 -21.80 11.85 -23.79
CA VAL A 138 -22.97 11.19 -23.23
C VAL A 138 -22.54 10.35 -22.03
N LYS A 139 -23.27 10.52 -20.93
CA LYS A 139 -23.13 9.70 -19.72
C LYS A 139 -24.39 8.86 -19.53
N LYS A 140 -24.23 7.60 -19.16
CA LYS A 140 -25.33 6.67 -18.89
C LYS A 140 -24.95 5.76 -17.73
N SER A 141 -25.73 5.82 -16.65
CA SER A 141 -25.64 4.84 -15.58
C SER A 141 -26.05 3.46 -16.07
N ILE A 142 -25.40 2.44 -15.53
CA ILE A 142 -25.58 1.04 -15.89
C ILE A 142 -26.07 0.31 -14.65
N ASP A 143 -27.11 -0.50 -14.79
CA ASP A 143 -27.49 -1.43 -13.74
C ASP A 143 -26.43 -2.54 -13.65
N ILE A 144 -25.87 -2.79 -12.46
CA ILE A 144 -24.76 -3.74 -12.30
C ILE A 144 -25.18 -5.20 -12.53
N VAL A 145 -26.45 -5.53 -12.26
CA VAL A 145 -27.00 -6.88 -12.41
C VAL A 145 -27.29 -7.14 -13.89
N GLU A 146 -28.03 -6.24 -14.54
CA GLU A 146 -28.42 -6.39 -15.94
C GLU A 146 -27.24 -6.15 -16.91
N GLY A 147 -26.34 -5.24 -16.56
CA GLY A 147 -25.23 -4.79 -17.40
C GLY A 147 -25.65 -3.91 -18.58
N LEU A 148 -24.66 -3.40 -19.32
CA LEU A 148 -24.92 -2.56 -20.49
C LEU A 148 -25.47 -3.37 -21.66
N LYS A 149 -26.71 -3.11 -22.07
CA LYS A 149 -27.33 -3.80 -23.21
C LYS A 149 -26.92 -3.16 -24.54
N ASP A 150 -26.90 -3.95 -25.62
CA ASP A 150 -26.51 -3.45 -26.95
C ASP A 150 -27.36 -2.27 -27.43
N TYR A 151 -28.66 -2.27 -27.16
CA TYR A 151 -29.55 -1.18 -27.56
C TYR A 151 -29.27 0.12 -26.78
N GLU A 152 -28.86 0.01 -25.51
CA GLU A 152 -28.45 1.17 -24.71
C GLU A 152 -27.13 1.72 -25.23
N ALA A 153 -26.14 0.85 -25.50
CA ALA A 153 -24.88 1.25 -26.11
C ALA A 153 -25.12 1.97 -27.46
N ARG A 154 -25.97 1.43 -28.34
CA ARG A 154 -26.36 2.11 -29.58
C ARG A 154 -26.99 3.47 -29.34
N ASN A 155 -27.84 3.60 -28.33
CA ASN A 155 -28.47 4.87 -27.97
C ASN A 155 -27.47 5.92 -27.45
N ILE A 156 -26.46 5.49 -26.69
CA ILE A 156 -25.36 6.37 -26.24
C ILE A 156 -24.64 6.95 -27.46
N ILE A 157 -24.23 6.10 -28.41
CA ILE A 157 -23.49 6.53 -29.61
C ILE A 157 -24.35 7.43 -30.52
N ARG A 158 -25.64 7.11 -30.67
CA ARG A 158 -26.55 7.92 -31.51
C ARG A 158 -26.68 9.35 -31.00
N LYS A 159 -26.71 9.55 -29.68
CA LYS A 159 -26.85 10.87 -29.06
C LYS A 159 -25.69 11.82 -29.36
N THR A 160 -24.51 11.31 -29.72
CA THR A 160 -23.37 12.15 -30.13
C THR A 160 -23.35 12.47 -31.63
N GLY A 161 -24.36 12.01 -32.38
CA GLY A 161 -24.50 12.21 -33.82
C GLY A 161 -23.83 11.14 -34.70
N ILE A 162 -23.43 10.00 -34.13
CA ILE A 162 -22.84 8.88 -34.89
C ILE A 162 -23.95 7.87 -35.24
N SER A 163 -23.98 7.44 -36.51
CA SER A 163 -24.99 6.51 -37.03
C SER A 163 -24.39 5.42 -37.94
N GLY A 164 -25.21 4.48 -38.39
CA GLY A 164 -24.84 3.49 -39.41
C GLY A 164 -23.91 2.39 -38.90
N SER A 165 -23.03 1.90 -39.78
CA SER A 165 -22.12 0.79 -39.46
C SER A 165 -21.13 1.13 -38.35
N LEU A 166 -20.71 2.40 -38.26
CA LEU A 166 -19.81 2.88 -37.22
C LEU A 166 -20.47 2.83 -35.83
N GLN A 167 -21.75 3.19 -35.74
CA GLN A 167 -22.52 3.08 -34.50
C GLN A 167 -22.54 1.64 -33.98
N MET A 168 -22.78 0.66 -34.87
CA MET A 168 -22.80 -0.75 -34.50
C MET A 168 -21.45 -1.21 -33.95
N LYS A 169 -20.36 -0.91 -34.67
CA LYS A 169 -19.00 -1.30 -34.28
C LYS A 169 -18.59 -0.69 -32.93
N ILE A 170 -18.79 0.61 -32.74
CA ILE A 170 -18.46 1.30 -31.48
C ILE A 170 -19.35 0.78 -30.34
N SER A 171 -20.65 0.58 -30.56
CA SER A 171 -21.55 0.08 -29.51
C SER A 171 -21.12 -1.28 -28.95
N GLY A 172 -20.62 -2.18 -29.81
CA GLY A 172 -20.06 -3.45 -29.36
C GLY A 172 -18.81 -3.30 -28.50
N ILE A 173 -17.99 -2.28 -28.74
CA ILE A 173 -16.82 -1.97 -27.91
C ILE A 173 -17.24 -1.44 -26.53
N LEU A 174 -18.27 -0.59 -26.45
CA LEU A 174 -18.80 -0.11 -25.16
C LEU A 174 -19.27 -1.27 -24.28
N VAL A 175 -20.02 -2.21 -24.85
CA VAL A 175 -20.50 -3.41 -24.12
C VAL A 175 -19.33 -4.27 -23.65
N LYS A 176 -18.35 -4.54 -24.53
CA LYS A 176 -17.15 -5.30 -24.17
C LYS A 176 -16.31 -4.60 -23.10
N LEU A 177 -16.14 -3.27 -23.17
CA LEU A 177 -15.41 -2.52 -22.17
C LEU A 177 -16.10 -2.63 -20.80
N PHE A 178 -17.43 -2.66 -20.76
CA PHE A 178 -18.18 -2.93 -19.53
C PHE A 178 -17.93 -4.34 -18.99
N GLN A 179 -17.88 -5.33 -19.87
CA GLN A 179 -17.55 -6.70 -19.48
C GLN A 179 -16.12 -6.80 -18.92
N VAL A 180 -15.14 -6.12 -19.53
CA VAL A 180 -13.77 -6.01 -18.99
C VAL A 180 -13.80 -5.38 -17.60
N ALA A 181 -14.42 -4.21 -17.46
CA ALA A 181 -14.49 -3.51 -16.17
C ALA A 181 -15.17 -4.36 -15.08
N LYS A 182 -16.24 -5.07 -15.42
CA LYS A 182 -16.94 -5.97 -14.49
C LYS A 182 -16.11 -7.22 -14.15
N LYS A 183 -15.44 -7.82 -15.13
CA LYS A 183 -14.65 -9.06 -14.95
C LYS A 183 -13.47 -8.85 -14.01
N TYR A 184 -12.77 -7.74 -14.14
CA TYR A 184 -11.57 -7.43 -13.34
C TYR A 184 -11.86 -6.42 -12.23
N GLU A 185 -13.12 -6.23 -11.86
CA GLU A 185 -13.57 -5.34 -10.77
C GLU A 185 -12.90 -3.95 -10.85
N ALA A 186 -12.89 -3.38 -12.05
CA ALA A 186 -12.26 -2.10 -12.32
C ALA A 186 -13.08 -0.95 -11.73
N ARG A 187 -12.40 -0.06 -11.01
CA ARG A 187 -12.96 1.23 -10.59
C ARG A 187 -13.06 2.22 -11.75
N ALA A 188 -12.11 2.13 -12.67
CA ALA A 188 -12.13 2.88 -13.91
C ALA A 188 -11.49 2.08 -15.05
N ALA A 189 -12.10 2.13 -16.23
CA ALA A 189 -11.56 1.57 -17.46
C ALA A 189 -11.82 2.54 -18.61
N GLU A 190 -10.75 3.14 -19.15
CA GLU A 190 -10.80 4.18 -20.17
C GLU A 190 -10.02 3.75 -21.41
N ILE A 191 -10.55 4.10 -22.58
CA ILE A 191 -9.87 4.04 -23.87
C ILE A 191 -9.86 5.45 -24.46
N ASN A 192 -8.67 6.04 -24.57
CA ASN A 192 -8.51 7.39 -25.09
C ASN A 192 -7.14 7.59 -25.78
N PRO A 193 -7.07 7.60 -27.12
CA PRO A 193 -8.20 7.57 -28.05
C PRO A 193 -8.65 6.15 -28.42
N LEU A 194 -9.95 6.01 -28.69
CA LEU A 194 -10.52 4.96 -29.51
C LEU A 194 -10.50 5.45 -30.97
N ILE A 195 -9.69 4.82 -31.81
CA ILE A 195 -9.38 5.30 -33.17
C ILE A 195 -10.16 4.53 -34.21
N VAL A 196 -10.61 5.21 -35.25
CA VAL A 196 -11.05 4.61 -36.51
C VAL A 196 -10.03 4.91 -37.60
N ASP A 197 -9.59 3.88 -38.31
CA ASP A 197 -8.70 4.03 -39.47
C ASP A 197 -9.48 4.32 -40.77
N ASP A 198 -8.77 4.60 -41.86
CA ASP A 198 -9.38 4.89 -43.17
C ASP A 198 -10.14 3.69 -43.76
N ASN A 199 -9.89 2.49 -43.27
CA ASN A 199 -10.61 1.27 -43.67
C ASN A 199 -11.85 1.01 -42.78
N GLY A 200 -12.14 1.91 -41.83
CA GLY A 200 -13.24 1.77 -40.88
C GLY A 200 -13.03 0.67 -39.84
N LYS A 201 -11.79 0.22 -39.60
CA LYS A 201 -11.41 -0.61 -38.46
C LYS A 201 -11.25 0.25 -37.22
N ILE A 202 -11.59 -0.31 -36.06
CA ILE A 202 -11.56 0.41 -34.79
C ILE A 202 -10.49 -0.19 -33.89
N PHE A 203 -9.69 0.65 -33.26
CA PHE A 203 -8.61 0.25 -32.36
C PHE A 203 -8.65 1.05 -31.06
N ALA A 204 -8.49 0.38 -29.93
CA ALA A 204 -8.15 1.02 -28.67
C ALA A 204 -6.66 1.39 -28.68
N ALA A 205 -6.37 2.60 -29.13
CA ALA A 205 -5.00 3.04 -29.36
C ALA A 205 -4.26 3.31 -28.06
N ASP A 206 -4.96 3.68 -26.99
CA ASP A 206 -4.42 3.81 -25.63
C ASP A 206 -5.53 3.41 -24.64
N CYS A 207 -5.14 2.91 -23.47
CA CYS A 207 -6.08 2.58 -22.42
C CYS A 207 -5.49 2.78 -21.02
N ARG A 208 -6.38 3.04 -20.07
CA ARG A 208 -6.06 3.15 -18.65
C ARG A 208 -7.11 2.37 -17.86
N ILE A 209 -6.66 1.32 -17.17
CA ILE A 209 -7.51 0.49 -16.33
C ILE A 209 -6.96 0.52 -14.90
N THR A 210 -7.83 0.80 -13.94
CA THR A 210 -7.53 0.79 -12.51
C THR A 210 -8.50 -0.16 -11.80
N VAL A 211 -7.92 -1.06 -11.00
CA VAL A 211 -8.64 -2.13 -10.31
C VAL A 211 -8.96 -1.68 -8.88
N ASP A 212 -10.06 -2.16 -8.31
CA ASP A 212 -10.31 -1.98 -6.89
C ASP A 212 -9.23 -2.71 -6.07
N ASP A 213 -8.60 -1.98 -5.15
CA ASP A 213 -7.54 -2.51 -4.27
C ASP A 213 -8.03 -3.75 -3.49
N TYR A 214 -9.30 -3.79 -3.11
CA TYR A 214 -9.91 -4.92 -2.40
C TYR A 214 -10.22 -6.13 -3.29
N ALA A 215 -10.14 -6.00 -4.61
CA ALA A 215 -10.36 -7.11 -5.55
C ALA A 215 -9.05 -7.83 -5.94
N VAL A 216 -7.89 -7.17 -5.76
CA VAL A 216 -6.59 -7.66 -6.26
C VAL A 216 -6.26 -9.09 -5.80
N PHE A 217 -6.59 -9.46 -4.56
CA PHE A 217 -6.31 -10.81 -4.04
C PHE A 217 -7.00 -11.94 -4.83
N ARG A 218 -8.11 -11.61 -5.52
CA ARG A 218 -8.87 -12.54 -6.39
C ARG A 218 -8.38 -12.53 -7.84
N HIS A 219 -7.52 -11.57 -8.19
CA HIS A 219 -7.04 -11.30 -9.54
C HIS A 219 -5.52 -11.45 -9.66
N LYS A 220 -5.00 -12.60 -9.23
CA LYS A 220 -3.55 -12.89 -9.24
C LYS A 220 -2.95 -12.84 -10.65
N GLU A 221 -3.75 -13.14 -11.66
CA GLU A 221 -3.39 -13.07 -13.08
C GLU A 221 -2.96 -11.66 -13.54
N LEU A 222 -3.35 -10.61 -12.81
CA LEU A 222 -3.00 -9.23 -13.16
C LEU A 222 -1.55 -8.85 -12.82
N GLY A 223 -0.86 -9.68 -12.03
CA GLY A 223 0.54 -9.42 -11.63
C GLY A 223 0.70 -8.15 -10.78
N ILE A 224 -0.34 -7.74 -10.06
CA ILE A 224 -0.29 -6.58 -9.16
C ILE A 224 0.34 -7.04 -7.85
N GLU A 225 1.58 -6.62 -7.60
CA GLU A 225 2.31 -6.98 -6.38
C GLU A 225 1.78 -6.25 -5.14
N ILE A 226 1.36 -4.98 -5.28
CA ILE A 226 0.84 -4.17 -4.19
C ILE A 226 -0.51 -3.58 -4.56
N ALA A 227 -1.54 -3.96 -3.81
CA ALA A 227 -2.90 -3.46 -3.95
C ALA A 227 -3.07 -2.08 -3.27
N ARG A 228 -2.25 -1.10 -3.64
CA ARG A 228 -2.31 0.26 -3.09
C ARG A 228 -1.98 1.29 -4.18
N GLU A 229 -2.50 2.50 -4.01
CA GLU A 229 -2.10 3.63 -4.84
C GLU A 229 -0.80 4.25 -4.34
N PHE A 230 0.11 4.53 -5.27
CA PHE A 230 1.29 5.31 -5.01
C PHE A 230 1.43 6.41 -6.06
N ASP A 231 1.96 7.55 -5.64
CA ASP A 231 2.35 8.65 -6.52
C ASP A 231 3.76 8.47 -7.10
N ARG A 232 4.43 7.37 -6.73
CA ARG A 232 5.76 6.91 -7.16
C ARG A 232 5.78 5.37 -7.23
N PRO A 233 6.79 4.73 -7.83
CA PRO A 233 6.98 3.28 -7.64
C PRO A 233 7.09 2.94 -6.15
N PRO A 234 6.52 1.81 -5.70
CA PRO A 234 6.65 1.39 -4.31
C PRO A 234 8.11 1.08 -3.98
N GLY A 235 8.61 1.67 -2.89
CA GLY A 235 9.96 1.41 -2.40
C GLY A 235 10.02 0.08 -1.67
N GLU A 236 11.24 -0.38 -1.36
CA GLU A 236 11.44 -1.65 -0.65
C GLU A 236 10.73 -1.68 0.71
N LEU A 237 10.70 -0.56 1.44
CA LEU A 237 10.00 -0.49 2.71
C LEU A 237 8.48 -0.59 2.56
N ASP A 238 7.89 -0.04 1.49
CA ASP A 238 6.46 -0.20 1.20
C ASP A 238 6.13 -1.67 0.91
N LYS A 239 6.98 -2.37 0.15
CA LYS A 239 6.85 -3.80 -0.14
C LYS A 239 6.95 -4.66 1.12
N ILE A 240 7.93 -4.38 1.97
CA ILE A 240 8.10 -5.06 3.27
C ILE A 240 6.84 -4.90 4.11
N ALA A 241 6.33 -3.68 4.22
CA ALA A 241 5.12 -3.41 5.00
C ALA A 241 3.87 -4.10 4.44
N TYR A 242 3.73 -4.13 3.10
CA TYR A 242 2.62 -4.80 2.46
C TYR A 242 2.63 -6.32 2.70
N ARG A 243 3.80 -6.98 2.65
CA ARG A 243 3.94 -8.42 2.96
C ARG A 243 3.54 -8.78 4.39
N VAL A 244 3.69 -7.85 5.34
CA VAL A 244 3.22 -8.04 6.72
C VAL A 244 1.70 -8.03 6.77
N GLU A 245 1.06 -7.12 6.04
CA GLU A 245 -0.39 -6.95 6.06
C GLU A 245 -1.13 -8.04 5.26
N GLU A 246 -0.62 -8.41 4.07
CA GLU A 246 -1.33 -9.32 3.15
C GLU A 246 -1.56 -10.73 3.74
N LYS A 247 -0.77 -11.12 4.74
CA LYS A 247 -0.80 -12.47 5.35
C LYS A 247 -1.50 -12.52 6.71
N ASP A 248 -1.89 -11.38 7.28
CA ASP A 248 -2.52 -11.31 8.60
C ASP A 248 -3.80 -10.47 8.55
N TYR A 249 -4.95 -11.12 8.67
CA TYR A 249 -6.25 -10.43 8.59
C TYR A 249 -6.76 -9.91 9.96
N ARG A 250 -5.96 -10.03 11.03
CA ARG A 250 -6.32 -9.58 12.38
C ARG A 250 -6.03 -8.09 12.53
N GLY A 251 -7.05 -7.27 12.35
CA GLY A 251 -6.90 -5.82 12.26
C GLY A 251 -6.12 -5.37 11.01
N THR A 252 -5.96 -4.08 10.86
CA THR A 252 -5.33 -3.42 9.71
C THR A 252 -3.94 -2.93 10.05
N PHE A 253 -3.01 -3.09 9.10
CA PHE A 253 -1.73 -2.39 9.04
C PHE A 253 -1.57 -1.72 7.67
N TYR A 254 -1.84 -0.43 7.62
CA TYR A 254 -1.54 0.40 6.47
C TYR A 254 -0.19 1.09 6.66
N PHE A 255 0.58 1.21 5.58
CA PHE A 255 1.87 1.91 5.56
C PHE A 255 2.12 2.47 4.17
N ILE A 256 2.59 3.72 4.12
CA ILE A 256 3.16 4.34 2.94
C ILE A 256 4.30 5.26 3.38
N GLN A 257 5.46 5.11 2.76
CA GLN A 257 6.56 6.04 2.96
C GLN A 257 6.26 7.35 2.22
N LEU A 258 6.26 8.48 2.92
CA LEU A 258 5.94 9.79 2.34
C LEU A 258 7.20 10.54 1.91
N ASN A 259 8.27 10.39 2.68
CA ASN A 259 9.56 11.03 2.44
C ASN A 259 10.70 10.04 2.69
N SER A 260 11.84 10.27 2.04
CA SER A 260 13.04 9.44 2.15
C SER A 260 14.30 10.29 2.00
N GLY A 261 15.45 9.77 2.42
CA GLY A 261 16.74 10.44 2.23
C GLY A 261 16.98 11.68 3.10
N PHE A 262 16.12 11.88 4.10
CA PHE A 262 16.29 12.93 5.11
C PHE A 262 17.34 12.53 6.16
N LYS A 263 17.89 13.52 6.84
CA LYS A 263 18.87 13.34 7.91
C LYS A 263 18.30 13.74 9.26
N LYS A 264 18.90 13.20 10.31
CA LYS A 264 18.60 13.61 11.70
C LYS A 264 18.80 15.12 11.83
N GLY A 265 17.82 15.80 12.41
CA GLY A 265 17.75 17.25 12.60
C GLY A 265 16.96 17.99 11.52
N GLU A 266 16.46 17.31 10.48
CA GLU A 266 15.67 17.95 9.41
C GLU A 266 14.17 18.03 9.71
N GLY A 267 13.72 17.59 10.90
CA GLY A 267 12.36 17.72 11.38
C GLY A 267 11.41 16.66 10.83
N PHE A 268 11.89 15.43 10.61
CA PHE A 268 11.07 14.32 10.12
C PHE A 268 10.59 13.42 11.26
N ILE A 269 9.29 13.14 11.30
CA ILE A 269 8.65 12.34 12.35
C ILE A 269 8.16 11.01 11.79
N GLY A 270 8.47 9.92 12.47
CA GLY A 270 7.85 8.62 12.23
C GLY A 270 6.42 8.62 12.77
N PHE A 271 5.43 8.45 11.90
CA PHE A 271 4.02 8.58 12.28
C PHE A 271 3.34 7.21 12.39
N HIS A 272 2.59 7.00 13.47
CA HIS A 272 1.84 5.78 13.75
C HIS A 272 0.37 6.11 14.09
N GLY A 273 -0.50 5.99 13.10
CA GLY A 273 -1.93 6.24 13.23
C GLY A 273 -2.72 5.10 13.86
N ALA A 274 -3.88 5.43 14.43
CA ALA A 274 -4.92 4.48 14.82
C ALA A 274 -6.32 4.97 14.41
N GLY A 275 -6.77 4.52 13.24
CA GLY A 275 -8.03 4.87 12.59
C GLY A 275 -7.88 6.08 11.65
N GLY A 276 -8.16 5.86 10.35
CA GLY A 276 -7.85 6.81 9.27
C GLY A 276 -8.18 8.29 9.53
N GLY A 277 -9.43 8.62 9.88
CA GLY A 277 -9.85 10.01 10.11
C GLY A 277 -9.10 10.71 11.26
N GLY A 278 -8.94 10.03 12.40
CA GLY A 278 -8.21 10.57 13.55
C GLY A 278 -6.71 10.64 13.34
N SER A 279 -6.16 9.70 12.56
CA SER A 279 -4.77 9.71 12.13
C SER A 279 -4.47 10.95 11.27
N MET A 280 -5.31 11.26 10.28
CA MET A 280 -5.13 12.46 9.43
C MET A 280 -5.21 13.76 10.25
N MET A 281 -6.17 13.88 11.18
CA MET A 281 -6.24 15.04 12.08
C MET A 281 -4.95 15.18 12.94
N SER A 282 -4.37 14.06 13.35
CA SER A 282 -3.14 14.04 14.15
C SER A 282 -1.90 14.37 13.31
N MET A 283 -1.89 14.02 12.03
CA MET A 283 -0.86 14.47 11.08
C MET A 283 -0.87 15.99 10.97
N ASP A 284 -2.05 16.61 10.81
CA ASP A 284 -2.18 18.06 10.73
C ASP A 284 -1.62 18.76 11.99
N ALA A 285 -1.84 18.19 13.18
CA ALA A 285 -1.31 18.72 14.43
C ALA A 285 0.23 18.77 14.44
N ILE A 286 0.89 17.71 13.96
CA ILE A 286 2.36 17.67 13.83
C ILE A 286 2.86 18.63 12.75
N THR A 287 2.19 18.68 11.59
CA THR A 287 2.57 19.59 10.51
C THR A 287 2.40 21.06 10.91
N ARG A 288 1.39 21.41 11.73
CA ARG A 288 1.23 22.75 12.31
C ARG A 288 2.40 23.17 13.20
N LYS A 289 3.11 22.22 13.82
CA LYS A 289 4.33 22.49 14.60
C LYS A 289 5.58 22.64 13.72
N GLY A 290 5.46 22.52 12.39
CA GLY A 290 6.54 22.72 11.43
C GLY A 290 7.29 21.44 11.05
N TYR A 291 6.87 20.29 11.57
CA TYR A 291 7.47 18.99 11.25
C TYR A 291 6.92 18.40 9.95
N LYS A 292 7.73 17.54 9.33
CA LYS A 292 7.36 16.72 8.17
C LYS A 292 7.20 15.27 8.61
N LEU A 293 6.42 14.50 7.86
CA LEU A 293 6.18 13.09 8.17
C LEU A 293 7.04 12.20 7.27
N ALA A 294 7.78 11.27 7.87
CA ALA A 294 8.55 10.28 7.13
C ALA A 294 7.64 9.29 6.40
N ASN A 295 6.56 8.90 7.06
CA ASN A 295 5.59 7.94 6.58
C ASN A 295 4.18 8.31 7.05
N PHE A 296 3.20 7.61 6.51
CA PHE A 296 1.91 7.38 7.14
C PHE A 296 1.79 5.90 7.48
N ALA A 297 1.32 5.58 8.67
CA ALA A 297 0.96 4.23 9.05
C ALA A 297 -0.36 4.24 9.81
N ASP A 298 -1.12 3.14 9.75
CA ASP A 298 -2.36 2.97 10.49
C ASP A 298 -2.43 1.55 11.06
N THR A 299 -2.58 1.43 12.39
CA THR A 299 -2.88 0.15 13.05
C THR A 299 -4.25 0.20 13.73
N SER A 300 -5.28 -0.18 12.98
CA SER A 300 -6.68 -0.08 13.38
C SER A 300 -7.41 -1.44 13.30
N GLY A 301 -8.67 -1.51 13.72
CA GLY A 301 -9.45 -2.76 13.65
C GLY A 301 -9.06 -3.83 14.67
N ASN A 302 -8.52 -3.43 15.83
CA ASN A 302 -8.07 -4.31 16.92
C ASN A 302 -6.94 -5.28 16.50
N PRO A 303 -5.80 -4.77 16.01
CA PRO A 303 -4.69 -5.61 15.61
C PRO A 303 -4.01 -6.24 16.83
N PRO A 304 -3.44 -7.45 16.69
CA PRO A 304 -2.66 -8.07 17.75
C PRO A 304 -1.38 -7.26 18.01
N ALA A 305 -0.85 -7.37 19.22
CA ALA A 305 0.38 -6.68 19.62
C ALA A 305 1.57 -6.99 18.69
N SER A 306 1.64 -8.20 18.13
CA SER A 306 2.66 -8.61 17.13
C SER A 306 2.60 -7.77 15.86
N LYS A 307 1.40 -7.43 15.37
CA LYS A 307 1.22 -6.57 14.19
C LYS A 307 1.63 -5.12 14.48
N VAL A 308 1.26 -4.59 15.64
CA VAL A 308 1.69 -3.24 16.08
C VAL A 308 3.20 -3.17 16.26
N TYR A 309 3.82 -4.22 16.82
CA TYR A 309 5.27 -4.37 16.91
C TYR A 309 5.93 -4.29 15.52
N LYS A 310 5.42 -5.06 14.53
CA LYS A 310 5.98 -5.04 13.17
C LYS A 310 5.85 -3.67 12.51
N ALA A 311 4.71 -3.01 12.66
CA ALA A 311 4.51 -1.65 12.18
C ALA A 311 5.53 -0.68 12.79
N ALA A 312 5.74 -0.74 14.11
CA ALA A 312 6.73 0.09 14.80
C ALA A 312 8.16 -0.16 14.30
N LYS A 313 8.58 -1.43 14.13
CA LYS A 313 9.91 -1.79 13.61
C LYS A 313 10.15 -1.29 12.18
N ILE A 314 9.12 -1.31 11.35
CA ILE A 314 9.14 -0.76 9.98
C ILE A 314 9.29 0.77 10.02
N ILE A 315 8.49 1.47 10.83
CA ILE A 315 8.58 2.92 10.98
C ILE A 315 9.98 3.33 11.47
N LEU A 316 10.50 2.66 12.49
CA LEU A 316 11.81 2.91 13.10
C LEU A 316 12.99 2.53 12.20
N SER A 317 12.76 1.75 11.14
CA SER A 317 13.80 1.45 10.14
C SER A 317 14.15 2.65 9.26
N GLN A 318 13.29 3.68 9.23
CA GLN A 318 13.53 4.93 8.54
C GLN A 318 14.51 5.78 9.36
N LYS A 319 15.80 5.67 9.04
CA LYS A 319 16.85 6.40 9.74
C LYS A 319 16.69 7.91 9.56
N GLY A 320 17.09 8.66 10.57
CA GLY A 320 17.10 10.12 10.53
C GLY A 320 15.81 10.78 11.00
N ILE A 321 14.80 10.01 11.45
CA ILE A 321 13.64 10.60 12.13
C ILE A 321 14.08 11.23 13.46
N ASP A 322 13.47 12.35 13.81
CA ASP A 322 13.77 13.13 15.01
C ASP A 322 12.85 12.78 16.18
N GLY A 323 11.71 12.17 15.90
CA GLY A 323 10.76 11.71 16.89
C GLY A 323 9.80 10.68 16.34
N TYR A 324 9.09 10.02 17.25
CA TYR A 324 8.05 9.05 16.94
C TYR A 324 6.72 9.53 17.51
N PHE A 325 5.71 9.68 16.66
CA PHE A 325 4.40 10.16 17.05
C PHE A 325 3.32 9.13 16.75
N GLY A 326 2.65 8.65 17.80
CA GLY A 326 1.50 7.78 17.68
C GLY A 326 0.23 8.52 18.07
N SER A 327 -0.81 8.55 17.23
CA SER A 327 -2.10 9.16 17.60
C SER A 327 -3.24 8.73 16.68
N GLY A 328 -4.46 8.70 17.21
CA GLY A 328 -5.65 8.26 16.50
C GLY A 328 -6.96 8.84 17.06
N SER A 329 -8.09 8.34 16.58
CA SER A 329 -9.43 8.87 16.95
C SER A 329 -9.94 8.45 18.33
N GLY A 330 -9.25 7.52 19.00
CA GLY A 330 -9.77 6.85 20.18
C GLY A 330 -10.74 5.75 19.78
N VAL A 331 -10.26 4.50 19.72
CA VAL A 331 -10.99 3.39 19.07
C VAL A 331 -11.76 2.57 20.11
N ALA A 332 -13.09 2.48 19.95
CA ALA A 332 -13.98 1.95 20.98
C ALA A 332 -13.78 0.45 21.29
N SER A 333 -13.58 -0.39 20.27
CA SER A 333 -13.44 -1.84 20.45
C SER A 333 -12.00 -2.35 20.46
N GLN A 334 -11.03 -1.50 20.11
CA GLN A 334 -9.63 -1.91 20.07
C GLN A 334 -8.97 -1.71 21.43
N GLU A 335 -8.38 -2.79 21.93
CA GLU A 335 -7.75 -2.83 23.24
C GLU A 335 -6.40 -2.14 23.20
N GLN A 336 -6.32 -0.94 23.77
CA GLN A 336 -5.13 -0.09 23.67
C GLN A 336 -3.89 -0.73 24.30
N PHE A 337 -4.06 -1.58 25.30
CA PHE A 337 -2.93 -2.26 25.94
C PHE A 337 -2.22 -3.25 24.99
N HIS A 338 -2.87 -3.76 23.94
CA HIS A 338 -2.19 -4.54 22.90
C HIS A 338 -1.25 -3.66 22.08
N SER A 339 -1.72 -2.47 21.69
CA SER A 339 -0.88 -1.49 21.01
C SER A 339 0.31 -1.08 21.88
N ALA A 340 0.07 -0.76 23.16
CA ALA A 340 1.14 -0.43 24.10
C ALA A 340 2.19 -1.54 24.20
N ARG A 341 1.79 -2.80 24.39
CA ARG A 341 2.73 -3.94 24.48
C ARG A 341 3.56 -4.13 23.21
N GLY A 342 2.94 -4.01 22.04
CA GLY A 342 3.64 -4.09 20.75
C GLY A 342 4.66 -2.96 20.58
N LEU A 343 4.30 -1.74 20.96
CA LEU A 343 5.18 -0.56 20.94
C LEU A 343 6.34 -0.72 21.91
N VAL A 344 6.08 -1.09 23.17
CA VAL A 344 7.12 -1.32 24.20
C VAL A 344 8.15 -2.34 23.70
N LYS A 345 7.71 -3.50 23.20
CA LYS A 345 8.63 -4.51 22.67
C LYS A 345 9.51 -3.94 21.56
N ALA A 346 8.93 -3.20 20.62
CA ALA A 346 9.68 -2.60 19.52
C ALA A 346 10.69 -1.54 20.01
N PHE A 347 10.27 -0.65 20.93
CA PHE A 347 11.11 0.42 21.46
C PHE A 347 12.29 -0.11 22.28
N ARG A 348 12.08 -1.18 23.07
CA ARG A 348 13.15 -1.82 23.85
C ARG A 348 14.17 -2.50 22.94
N GLU A 349 13.72 -3.28 21.96
CA GLU A 349 14.63 -3.96 21.02
C GLU A 349 15.42 -3.00 20.12
N GLU A 350 14.82 -1.86 19.76
CA GLU A 350 15.50 -0.80 19.00
C GLU A 350 16.35 0.12 19.89
N ASN A 351 16.30 -0.03 21.21
CA ASN A 351 16.92 0.85 22.19
C ASN A 351 16.68 2.33 21.83
N ILE A 352 15.40 2.72 21.77
CA ILE A 352 14.99 3.97 21.15
C ILE A 352 15.69 5.20 21.75
N SER A 353 16.28 6.01 20.88
CA SER A 353 17.08 7.20 21.21
C SER A 353 16.54 8.48 20.58
N ILE A 354 15.24 8.48 20.30
CA ILE A 354 14.47 9.63 19.84
C ILE A 354 13.24 9.77 20.74
N PRO A 355 12.77 11.00 21.03
CA PRO A 355 11.56 11.19 21.82
C PRO A 355 10.33 10.54 21.19
N VAL A 356 9.47 10.00 22.03
CA VAL A 356 8.23 9.32 21.62
C VAL A 356 7.04 9.93 22.35
N VAL A 357 5.99 10.26 21.61
CA VAL A 357 4.69 10.62 22.18
C VAL A 357 3.61 9.75 21.55
N ILE A 358 2.88 8.99 22.36
CA ILE A 358 1.80 8.12 21.93
C ILE A 358 0.50 8.52 22.60
N ARG A 359 -0.52 8.83 21.81
CA ARG A 359 -1.90 9.01 22.25
C ARG A 359 -2.72 7.76 21.94
N LEU A 360 -3.05 6.98 22.97
CA LEU A 360 -3.83 5.75 22.89
C LEU A 360 -5.21 5.96 23.52
N GLY A 361 -6.13 6.60 22.79
CA GLY A 361 -7.51 6.76 23.27
C GLY A 361 -8.33 5.48 23.12
N GLY A 362 -9.22 5.20 24.07
CA GLY A 362 -10.25 4.15 23.94
C GLY A 362 -10.21 3.09 25.04
N ASN A 363 -10.52 1.85 24.67
CA ASN A 363 -10.66 0.77 25.66
C ASN A 363 -9.32 0.47 26.35
N GLN A 364 -9.33 0.44 27.69
CA GLN A 364 -8.16 0.16 28.53
C GLN A 364 -6.97 1.13 28.31
N GLU A 365 -7.25 2.38 27.94
CA GLU A 365 -6.23 3.41 27.75
C GLU A 365 -5.38 3.67 29.00
N ASP A 366 -5.96 3.60 30.20
CA ASP A 366 -5.23 3.78 31.47
C ASP A 366 -4.09 2.76 31.60
N LYS A 367 -4.42 1.47 31.40
CA LYS A 367 -3.45 0.39 31.42
C LYS A 367 -2.44 0.51 30.28
N ALA A 368 -2.86 1.00 29.12
CA ALA A 368 -1.98 1.19 27.98
C ALA A 368 -0.90 2.27 28.24
N VAL A 369 -1.31 3.40 28.83
CA VAL A 369 -0.38 4.47 29.24
C VAL A 369 0.55 3.97 30.34
N GLU A 370 0.02 3.26 31.34
CA GLU A 370 0.84 2.65 32.41
C GLU A 370 1.91 1.73 31.84
N ILE A 371 1.55 0.85 30.90
CA ILE A 371 2.48 -0.06 30.22
C ILE A 371 3.56 0.73 29.47
N LEU A 372 3.18 1.76 28.69
CA LEU A 372 4.15 2.57 27.97
C LEU A 372 5.15 3.20 28.95
N GLU A 373 4.67 4.01 29.90
CA GLU A 373 5.54 4.81 30.75
C GLU A 373 6.41 3.96 31.70
N ASN A 374 5.83 2.94 32.32
CA ASN A 374 6.56 2.12 33.28
C ASN A 374 7.60 1.22 32.60
N TYR A 375 7.28 0.70 31.42
CA TYR A 375 8.09 -0.32 30.75
C TYR A 375 9.11 0.27 29.76
N THR A 376 9.16 1.60 29.63
CA THR A 376 10.19 2.29 28.82
C THR A 376 10.95 3.39 29.57
N LYS A 377 10.72 3.58 30.88
CA LYS A 377 11.39 4.61 31.70
C LYS A 377 12.93 4.54 31.69
N ASP A 378 13.47 3.35 31.43
CA ASP A 378 14.89 3.03 31.39
C ASP A 378 15.52 3.21 30.00
N LEU A 379 14.73 3.58 28.97
CA LEU A 379 15.24 3.80 27.62
C LEU A 379 16.01 5.14 27.48
N PRO A 380 16.88 5.27 26.44
CA PRO A 380 17.67 6.47 26.21
C PRO A 380 16.87 7.78 26.11
N ALA A 381 15.68 7.70 25.51
CA ALA A 381 14.81 8.82 25.22
C ALA A 381 13.44 8.62 25.88
N PRO A 382 12.74 9.72 26.23
CA PRO A 382 11.45 9.66 26.90
C PRO A 382 10.37 9.12 25.96
N VAL A 383 9.47 8.35 26.55
CA VAL A 383 8.25 7.86 25.93
C VAL A 383 7.09 8.32 26.81
N GLU A 384 6.21 9.16 26.27
CA GLU A 384 5.06 9.69 26.99
C GLU A 384 3.75 9.12 26.41
N GLY A 385 2.87 8.65 27.29
CA GLY A 385 1.56 8.10 26.94
C GLY A 385 0.43 9.07 27.28
N TYR A 386 -0.51 9.25 26.35
CA TYR A 386 -1.66 10.15 26.50
C TYR A 386 -2.97 9.45 26.14
N LYS A 387 -4.08 9.97 26.67
CA LYS A 387 -5.40 9.33 26.62
C LYS A 387 -6.34 10.07 25.66
N LYS A 388 -7.60 9.63 25.58
CA LYS A 388 -8.61 10.25 24.71
C LYS A 388 -8.83 11.75 24.97
N ASP A 389 -8.73 12.19 26.23
CA ASP A 389 -9.03 13.57 26.66
C ASP A 389 -7.90 14.55 26.32
N ASP A 390 -6.70 14.03 26.08
CA ASP A 390 -5.57 14.81 25.57
C ASP A 390 -5.79 15.09 24.08
N SER A 391 -5.71 16.35 23.66
CA SER A 391 -5.90 16.69 22.24
C SER A 391 -4.67 16.30 21.40
N ALA A 392 -4.87 16.07 20.10
CA ALA A 392 -3.75 15.81 19.19
C ALA A 392 -2.77 17.00 19.13
N ASP A 393 -3.26 18.24 19.23
CA ASP A 393 -2.42 19.45 19.28
C ASP A 393 -1.57 19.51 20.55
N PHE A 394 -2.15 19.13 21.70
CA PHE A 394 -1.40 19.02 22.94
C PHE A 394 -0.29 17.96 22.84
N CYS A 395 -0.60 16.77 22.33
CA CYS A 395 0.41 15.72 22.14
C CYS A 395 1.51 16.14 21.14
N ALA A 396 1.15 16.84 20.06
CA ALA A 396 2.12 17.38 19.11
C ALA A 396 3.03 18.45 19.75
N GLU A 397 2.49 19.28 20.63
CA GLU A 397 3.27 20.25 21.42
C GLU A 397 4.21 19.57 22.42
N ARG A 398 3.75 18.50 23.06
CA ARG A 398 4.60 17.67 23.92
C ARG A 398 5.78 17.10 23.15
N LEU A 399 5.54 16.54 21.96
CA LEU A 399 6.63 16.01 21.13
C LEU A 399 7.62 17.10 20.71
N ASP A 400 7.12 18.26 20.25
CA ASP A 400 7.96 19.41 19.89
C ASP A 400 8.90 19.82 21.03
N LYS A 401 8.35 19.92 22.24
CA LYS A 401 9.11 20.23 23.45
C LYS A 401 10.17 19.18 23.75
N LEU A 402 9.81 17.88 23.68
CA LEU A 402 10.77 16.81 23.93
C LEU A 402 11.91 16.79 22.90
N ILE A 403 11.62 17.03 21.62
CA ILE A 403 12.65 17.09 20.57
C ILE A 403 13.65 18.22 20.83
N LYS A 404 13.20 19.36 21.36
CA LYS A 404 14.05 20.52 21.65
C LYS A 404 14.85 20.42 22.94
N GLU A 405 14.27 19.80 23.97
CA GLU A 405 14.79 19.87 25.34
C GLU A 405 15.48 18.57 25.81
N THR A 406 15.22 17.43 25.17
CA THR A 406 15.71 16.15 25.67
C THR A 406 17.17 15.89 25.31
N GLU A 407 18.00 15.73 26.32
CA GLU A 407 19.31 15.09 26.17
C GLU A 407 19.16 13.56 26.15
N ILE A 408 19.65 12.93 25.07
CA ILE A 408 19.61 11.48 24.90
C ILE A 408 20.61 10.83 25.85
N LYS A 409 20.12 9.93 26.73
CA LYS A 409 20.98 9.19 27.65
C LYS A 409 21.81 8.15 26.88
N LYS A 410 23.06 7.94 27.27
CA LYS A 410 23.82 6.77 26.83
C LYS A 410 23.38 5.56 27.66
N THR A 411 22.66 4.63 27.05
CA THR A 411 22.37 3.33 27.64
C THR A 411 23.00 2.24 26.79
N GLU A 412 23.42 1.14 27.43
CA GLU A 412 23.78 -0.06 26.70
C GLU A 412 22.52 -0.64 26.05
N LYS A 413 22.69 -1.19 24.84
CA LYS A 413 21.60 -1.91 24.18
C LYS A 413 21.27 -3.11 25.05
N ILE A 414 19.98 -3.30 25.34
CA ILE A 414 19.50 -4.47 26.07
C ILE A 414 19.69 -5.68 25.15
N GLU A 415 20.77 -6.43 25.37
CA GLU A 415 21.02 -7.68 24.68
C GLU A 415 20.42 -8.86 25.45
N ARG A 416 19.67 -9.70 24.73
CA ARG A 416 19.13 -10.92 25.28
C ARG A 416 20.21 -12.00 25.30
N ALA A 417 20.46 -12.56 26.48
CA ALA A 417 21.30 -13.75 26.59
C ALA A 417 20.62 -14.96 25.92
N PRO A 418 21.38 -15.83 25.23
CA PRO A 418 20.83 -17.08 24.69
C PRO A 418 20.17 -17.92 25.79
N ALA A 419 19.04 -18.55 25.46
CA ALA A 419 18.35 -19.45 26.38
C ALA A 419 19.23 -20.67 26.72
N ARG A 420 19.33 -21.02 27.99
CA ARG A 420 20.13 -22.16 28.46
C ARG A 420 19.39 -23.49 28.28
N GLU A 421 18.09 -23.50 28.57
CA GLU A 421 17.21 -24.64 28.33
C GLU A 421 16.01 -24.19 27.47
N PRO A 422 16.17 -24.04 26.15
CA PRO A 422 15.13 -23.49 25.29
C PRO A 422 13.95 -24.45 25.12
N TYR A 423 12.75 -23.96 25.37
CA TYR A 423 11.49 -24.55 24.93
C TYR A 423 10.82 -23.61 23.91
N THR A 424 10.69 -24.07 22.67
CA THR A 424 10.18 -23.25 21.58
C THR A 424 8.92 -23.82 20.96
N PHE A 425 8.08 -22.95 20.41
CA PHE A 425 6.97 -23.32 19.53
C PHE A 425 6.63 -22.20 18.54
N GLU A 426 6.14 -22.58 17.37
CA GLU A 426 5.70 -21.64 16.33
C GLU A 426 4.34 -21.03 16.66
N THR A 427 4.13 -19.82 16.16
CA THR A 427 2.87 -19.07 16.20
C THR A 427 2.52 -18.63 14.78
N MET A 428 1.39 -17.93 14.60
CA MET A 428 0.91 -17.55 13.27
C MET A 428 1.91 -16.69 12.49
N THR A 429 2.65 -15.79 13.15
CA THR A 429 3.51 -14.81 12.48
C THR A 429 4.93 -14.73 13.05
N GLY A 430 5.31 -15.72 13.87
CA GLY A 430 6.57 -15.76 14.61
C GLY A 430 6.72 -17.03 15.45
N TYR A 431 7.56 -16.99 16.48
CA TYR A 431 7.71 -18.07 17.45
C TYR A 431 7.91 -17.54 18.87
N VAL A 432 7.69 -18.42 19.84
CA VAL A 432 7.93 -18.16 21.26
C VAL A 432 9.06 -19.05 21.73
N GLU A 433 9.92 -18.51 22.59
CA GLU A 433 10.96 -19.23 23.31
C GLU A 433 10.85 -18.96 24.80
N PHE A 434 10.79 -20.01 25.60
CA PHE A 434 10.96 -19.96 27.05
C PHE A 434 12.32 -20.56 27.42
N ASP A 435 13.13 -19.85 28.19
CA ASP A 435 14.28 -20.42 28.86
C ASP A 435 13.83 -21.12 30.14
N HIS A 436 13.69 -22.44 30.07
CA HIS A 436 13.25 -23.25 31.21
C HIS A 436 14.20 -23.17 32.39
N TYR A 437 15.48 -22.84 32.17
CA TYR A 437 16.43 -22.62 33.26
C TYR A 437 15.99 -21.45 34.14
N LEU A 438 15.68 -20.31 33.54
CA LEU A 438 15.17 -19.13 34.26
C LEU A 438 13.75 -19.34 34.78
N CYS A 439 12.94 -20.10 34.03
CA CYS A 439 11.55 -20.33 34.40
C CYS A 439 11.42 -21.21 35.65
N LYS A 440 12.32 -22.18 35.90
CA LYS A 440 12.25 -23.07 37.08
C LYS A 440 12.13 -22.28 38.38
N ASP A 441 12.99 -21.27 38.54
CA ASP A 441 13.09 -20.45 39.75
C ASP A 441 12.18 -19.20 39.74
N CYS A 442 11.24 -19.11 38.79
CA CYS A 442 10.34 -17.97 38.66
C CYS A 442 9.13 -18.13 39.58
N ASP A 443 9.10 -17.46 40.73
CA ASP A 443 7.99 -17.59 41.70
C ASP A 443 6.65 -17.09 41.14
N SER A 444 6.65 -15.99 40.39
CA SER A 444 5.41 -15.35 39.92
C SER A 444 4.66 -16.17 38.88
N LYS A 445 5.41 -16.93 38.05
CA LYS A 445 4.90 -17.63 36.85
C LYS A 445 3.91 -16.77 36.04
N ILE A 446 4.15 -15.46 36.00
CA ILE A 446 3.17 -14.47 35.52
C ILE A 446 2.72 -14.73 34.07
N CYS A 447 3.59 -15.32 33.26
CA CYS A 447 3.29 -15.72 31.88
C CYS A 447 2.10 -16.70 31.76
N ILE A 448 1.84 -17.51 32.79
CA ILE A 448 0.69 -18.43 32.84
C ILE A 448 -0.58 -17.65 33.18
N LYS A 449 -0.52 -16.74 34.15
CA LYS A 449 -1.66 -15.91 34.56
C LYS A 449 -2.11 -14.96 33.45
N GLU A 450 -1.16 -14.39 32.72
CA GLU A 450 -1.42 -13.48 31.60
C GLU A 450 -1.79 -14.21 30.30
N CYS A 451 -1.68 -15.54 30.28
CA CYS A 451 -2.16 -16.37 29.17
C CYS A 451 -3.69 -16.52 29.22
N ILE A 452 -4.42 -15.45 28.89
CA ILE A 452 -5.89 -15.42 28.89
C ILE A 452 -6.51 -16.59 28.09
N PRO A 453 -6.02 -16.96 26.88
CA PRO A 453 -6.55 -18.09 26.13
C PRO A 453 -6.14 -19.47 26.69
N GLN A 454 -5.34 -19.51 27.76
CA GLN A 454 -4.87 -20.72 28.45
C GLN A 454 -4.15 -21.71 27.53
N ILE A 455 -3.41 -21.20 26.53
CA ILE A 455 -2.58 -22.05 25.67
C ILE A 455 -1.28 -22.49 26.35
N LEU A 456 -0.95 -21.91 27.51
CA LEU A 456 0.17 -22.29 28.34
C LEU A 456 -0.32 -22.95 29.63
N LYS A 457 0.38 -23.98 30.07
CA LYS A 457 0.22 -24.64 31.38
C LYS A 457 1.58 -24.80 32.05
N LEU A 458 1.58 -25.14 33.34
CA LEU A 458 2.79 -25.56 34.04
C LEU A 458 2.95 -27.07 33.95
N GLU A 459 4.17 -27.50 33.62
CA GLU A 459 4.59 -28.90 33.71
C GLU A 459 5.98 -28.90 34.35
N ASN A 460 6.15 -29.63 35.46
CA ASN A 460 7.39 -29.61 36.25
C ASN A 460 7.89 -28.19 36.61
N GLY A 461 6.96 -27.28 36.89
CA GLY A 461 7.28 -25.90 37.30
C GLY A 461 7.70 -24.95 36.18
N VAL A 462 7.65 -25.38 34.91
CA VAL A 462 8.00 -24.54 33.74
C VAL A 462 6.83 -24.41 32.75
N PRO A 463 6.74 -23.29 32.00
CA PRO A 463 5.65 -23.06 31.06
C PRO A 463 5.79 -23.92 29.81
N VAL A 464 4.76 -24.71 29.50
CA VAL A 464 4.67 -25.51 28.26
C VAL A 464 3.31 -25.31 27.59
N LEU A 465 3.19 -25.70 26.33
CA LEU A 465 1.91 -25.66 25.63
C LEU A 465 0.87 -26.60 26.29
N ALA A 466 -0.31 -26.07 26.55
CA ALA A 466 -1.51 -26.81 26.93
C ALA A 466 -2.26 -27.38 25.71
N ILE A 467 -1.98 -26.84 24.53
CA ILE A 467 -2.54 -27.23 23.23
C ILE A 467 -1.48 -27.91 22.36
N THR A 468 -1.88 -28.42 21.20
CA THR A 468 -0.92 -28.95 20.23
C THR A 468 -0.08 -27.83 19.59
N ARG A 469 1.13 -28.16 19.13
CA ARG A 469 2.00 -27.22 18.38
C ARG A 469 1.32 -26.70 17.11
N GLU A 470 0.57 -27.56 16.42
CA GLU A 470 -0.21 -27.19 15.23
C GLU A 470 -1.33 -26.18 15.54
N GLU A 471 -2.01 -26.33 16.67
CA GLU A 471 -3.03 -25.36 17.09
C GLU A 471 -2.43 -24.00 17.49
N ALA A 472 -1.25 -24.00 18.11
CA ALA A 472 -0.51 -22.77 18.40
C ALA A 472 -0.14 -22.02 17.11
N LYS A 473 0.35 -22.75 16.11
CA LYS A 473 0.69 -22.22 14.78
C LYS A 473 -0.52 -21.64 14.03
N LYS A 474 -1.71 -22.21 14.21
CA LYS A 474 -2.96 -21.75 13.56
C LYS A 474 -3.63 -20.54 14.24
N GLY A 475 -3.09 -20.02 15.35
CA GLY A 475 -3.57 -18.77 15.95
C GLY A 475 -4.69 -18.91 16.99
N ARG A 476 -4.61 -19.89 17.90
CA ARG A 476 -5.47 -19.98 19.11
C ARG A 476 -5.20 -18.88 20.16
N CYS A 477 -4.14 -18.10 19.97
CA CYS A 477 -3.71 -17.00 20.85
C CYS A 477 -3.17 -15.85 19.98
N ILE A 478 -3.05 -14.68 20.58
CA ILE A 478 -2.36 -13.49 20.03
C ILE A 478 -0.83 -13.56 20.24
N GLU A 479 -0.26 -14.75 20.09
CA GLU A 479 1.19 -14.99 19.95
C GLU A 479 2.04 -14.64 21.20
N CYS A 480 1.45 -14.73 22.40
CA CYS A 480 2.14 -14.65 23.69
C CYS A 480 2.96 -13.38 23.99
N LEU A 481 2.84 -12.32 23.19
CA LEU A 481 3.60 -11.08 23.41
C LEU A 481 3.27 -10.46 24.79
N ALA A 482 2.01 -10.51 25.21
CA ALA A 482 1.63 -10.11 26.57
C ALA A 482 2.36 -10.94 27.64
N CYS A 483 2.47 -12.26 27.46
CA CYS A 483 3.18 -13.14 28.39
C CYS A 483 4.67 -12.80 28.48
N GLU A 484 5.32 -12.45 27.36
CA GLU A 484 6.72 -11.98 27.36
C GLU A 484 6.86 -10.68 28.14
N ILE A 485 6.09 -9.65 27.79
CA ILE A 485 6.21 -8.32 28.40
C ILE A 485 6.04 -8.44 29.92
N GLU A 486 5.00 -9.12 30.39
CA GLU A 486 4.78 -9.25 31.84
C GLU A 486 5.85 -10.14 32.49
N CYS A 487 6.41 -11.12 31.77
CA CYS A 487 7.54 -11.93 32.26
C CYS A 487 8.83 -11.12 32.38
N GLU A 488 9.06 -10.13 31.52
CA GLU A 488 10.22 -9.24 31.57
C GLU A 488 10.20 -8.35 32.82
N PHE A 489 9.03 -7.81 33.17
CA PHE A 489 8.88 -6.83 34.26
C PHE A 489 8.49 -7.43 35.61
N HIS A 490 7.77 -8.54 35.62
CA HIS A 490 7.21 -9.16 36.85
C HIS A 490 7.60 -10.62 37.04
N GLY A 491 8.51 -11.13 36.21
CA GLY A 491 9.03 -12.50 36.31
C GLY A 491 10.55 -12.56 36.12
N ASN A 492 11.05 -13.76 35.85
CA ASN A 492 12.49 -14.01 35.69
C ASN A 492 12.99 -13.81 34.24
N LYS A 493 12.27 -13.06 33.39
CA LYS A 493 12.68 -12.76 32.00
C LYS A 493 12.95 -14.02 31.15
N GLY A 494 12.25 -15.11 31.46
CA GLY A 494 12.43 -16.40 30.80
C GLY A 494 11.69 -16.51 29.45
N GLY A 495 10.59 -15.78 29.27
CA GLY A 495 9.81 -15.81 28.03
C GLY A 495 10.24 -14.74 27.04
N TYR A 496 10.26 -15.10 25.76
CA TYR A 496 10.57 -14.18 24.66
C TYR A 496 9.80 -14.56 23.40
N THR A 497 9.29 -13.57 22.67
CA THR A 497 8.64 -13.78 21.38
C THR A 497 9.47 -13.17 20.27
N VAL A 498 9.45 -13.81 19.10
CA VAL A 498 10.18 -13.38 17.91
C VAL A 498 9.23 -13.28 16.76
N PHE A 499 9.21 -12.10 16.12
CA PHE A 499 8.34 -11.80 14.99
C PHE A 499 9.17 -11.35 13.79
N PRO A 500 9.65 -12.29 12.96
CA PRO A 500 10.43 -11.95 11.77
C PRO A 500 9.66 -11.02 10.82
N ILE A 501 10.39 -10.09 10.19
CA ILE A 501 9.86 -9.17 9.17
C ILE A 501 10.71 -9.37 7.91
N GLU A 502 10.16 -10.12 6.96
CA GLU A 502 10.84 -10.52 5.73
C GLU A 502 11.36 -9.32 4.91
N GLY A 503 12.68 -9.23 4.76
CA GLY A 503 13.38 -8.17 4.01
C GLY A 503 13.80 -6.96 4.85
N LEU A 504 13.39 -6.85 6.12
CA LEU A 504 13.66 -5.65 6.92
C LEU A 504 15.14 -5.53 7.32
N ASP A 505 15.79 -6.64 7.66
CA ASP A 505 17.20 -6.62 8.06
C ASP A 505 18.11 -6.32 6.87
N GLU A 506 17.80 -6.87 5.70
CA GLU A 506 18.48 -6.55 4.44
C GLU A 506 18.29 -5.08 4.06
N TYR A 507 17.05 -4.57 4.17
CA TYR A 507 16.77 -3.14 3.96
C TYR A 507 17.58 -2.26 4.91
N ARG A 508 17.67 -2.64 6.19
CA ARG A 508 18.45 -1.90 7.18
C ARG A 508 19.94 -1.94 6.86
N ALA A 509 20.47 -3.10 6.44
CA ALA A 509 21.88 -3.27 6.09
C ALA A 509 22.27 -2.44 4.85
N GLY A 510 21.41 -2.38 3.82
CA GLY A 510 21.63 -1.57 2.63
C GLY A 510 21.58 -0.05 2.87
N ASN A 511 20.93 0.38 3.95
CA ASN A 511 20.85 1.79 4.38
C ASN A 511 21.80 2.09 5.56
N ARG A 512 22.84 1.28 5.80
CA ARG A 512 23.87 1.53 6.83
C ARG A 512 24.92 2.52 6.44
#